data_AF-A0A9D1WQM5-F1
#
_entry.id   AF-A0A9D1WQM5-F1
#
_cell.length_a   1.000
_cell.length_b   1.000
_cell.length_c   1.000
_cell.angle_alpha   90.00
_cell.angle_beta   90.00
_cell.angle_gamma   90.00
#
_symmetry.space_group_name_H-M   'P 1'
#
loop_
_entity.id
_entity.type
_entity.pdbx_description
1 polymer ?
#
loop_
_entity_poly.entity_id
_entity_poly.type
_entity_poly.pdbx_seq_one_letter_code
_entity_poly.pdbx_strand_id
1 'polypeptide(L)'
;MNQEQLKGMLGGQYQYRRILTSDEVLHLQKENPPWFTGQIAASLIAGCVRLDAVLFRDGNALRLGYDLFVKDRPDSPEWVCYDNPEEAVCLEEDAMCAALDRLVQGHRISYTECCFSSLDGKTVKKCPHDIGLGLR
;
A
#
# COMPACT_ATOMS: atom_id res chain seq x y z
N MET A 1 1.86 5.99 14.81
CA MET A 1 2.40 7.35 14.66
C MET A 1 1.38 8.25 14.01
N ASN A 2 1.31 9.51 14.45
CA ASN A 2 0.47 10.52 13.80
C ASN A 2 1.22 11.18 12.63
N GLN A 3 0.49 12.00 11.86
CA GLN A 3 1.03 12.67 10.67
C GLN A 3 2.27 13.53 10.97
N GLU A 4 2.26 14.32 12.05
CA GLU A 4 3.38 15.21 12.38
C GLU A 4 4.64 14.43 12.77
N GLN A 5 4.48 13.32 13.50
CA GLN A 5 5.57 12.41 13.85
C GLN A 5 6.19 11.79 12.60
N LEU A 6 5.37 11.33 11.66
CA LEU A 6 5.84 10.77 10.39
C LEU A 6 6.59 11.81 9.56
N LYS A 7 6.03 13.02 9.43
CA LYS A 7 6.68 14.14 8.73
C LYS A 7 8.03 14.50 9.37
N GLY A 8 8.09 14.58 10.69
CA GLY A 8 9.33 14.87 11.43
C GLY A 8 10.38 13.78 11.28
N MET A 9 9.98 12.50 11.33
CA MET A 9 10.87 11.35 11.22
C MET A 9 11.43 11.16 9.80
N LEU A 10 10.59 11.34 8.78
CA LEU A 10 10.91 10.96 7.40
C LEU A 10 11.37 12.16 6.54
N GLY A 11 11.09 13.39 6.97
CA GLY A 11 11.44 14.59 6.24
C GLY A 11 10.99 14.53 4.78
N GLY A 12 11.92 14.66 3.84
CA GLY A 12 11.64 14.63 2.39
C GLY A 12 11.15 13.29 1.84
N GLN A 13 11.22 12.22 2.62
CA GLN A 13 10.69 10.89 2.26
C GLN A 13 9.21 10.72 2.62
N TYR A 14 8.60 11.73 3.25
CA TYR A 14 7.17 11.82 3.43
C TYR A 14 6.57 12.72 2.35
N GLN A 15 5.58 12.23 1.61
CA GLN A 15 4.89 13.00 0.57
C GLN A 15 3.43 12.60 0.50
N TYR A 16 2.55 13.59 0.43
CA TYR A 16 1.13 13.38 0.20
C TYR A 16 0.69 14.15 -1.05
N ARG A 17 -0.13 13.51 -1.88
CA ARG A 17 -0.71 14.10 -3.08
C ARG A 17 -2.16 13.67 -3.23
N ARG A 18 -3.06 14.64 -3.33
CA ARG A 18 -4.45 14.42 -3.72
C ARG A 18 -4.66 14.80 -5.18
N ILE A 19 -5.29 13.91 -5.94
CA ILE A 19 -5.57 14.06 -7.37
C ILE A 19 -7.05 14.35 -7.60
N LEU A 20 -7.93 13.65 -6.88
CA LEU A 20 -9.37 13.88 -6.89
C LEU A 20 -9.84 14.37 -5.53
N THR A 21 -10.80 15.29 -5.54
CA THR A 21 -11.57 15.67 -4.37
C THR A 21 -12.65 14.65 -4.06
N SER A 22 -13.18 14.67 -2.83
CA SER A 22 -14.30 13.82 -2.44
C SER A 22 -15.54 14.07 -3.31
N ASP A 23 -15.80 15.32 -3.69
CA ASP A 23 -16.93 15.68 -4.55
C ASP A 23 -16.76 15.14 -5.99
N GLU A 24 -15.54 15.19 -6.55
CA GLU A 24 -15.25 14.61 -7.86
C GLU A 24 -15.41 13.08 -7.84
N VAL A 25 -14.97 12.41 -6.78
CA VAL A 25 -15.19 10.97 -6.62
C VAL A 25 -16.68 10.65 -6.54
N LEU A 26 -17.45 11.37 -5.72
CA LEU A 26 -18.89 11.18 -5.60
C LEU A 26 -19.60 11.42 -6.93
N HIS A 27 -19.17 12.44 -7.68
CA HIS A 27 -19.69 12.72 -9.01
C HIS A 27 -19.40 11.58 -9.99
N LEU A 28 -18.15 11.10 -10.05
CA LEU A 28 -17.77 9.97 -10.91
C LEU A 28 -18.52 8.68 -10.53
N GLN A 29 -18.69 8.40 -9.24
CA GLN A 29 -19.45 7.24 -8.77
C GLN A 29 -20.93 7.33 -9.16
N LYS A 30 -21.51 8.53 -9.14
CA LYS A 30 -22.90 8.77 -9.53
C LYS A 30 -23.11 8.67 -11.04
N GLU A 31 -22.26 9.32 -11.82
CA GLU A 31 -22.31 9.28 -13.30
C GLU A 31 -21.93 7.89 -13.84
N ASN A 32 -21.04 7.19 -13.13
CA ASN A 32 -20.56 5.85 -13.43
C ASN A 32 -20.20 5.64 -14.93
N PRO A 33 -19.33 6.50 -15.50
CA PRO A 33 -19.05 6.49 -16.92
C PRO A 33 -18.45 5.15 -17.38
N PRO A 34 -18.96 4.53 -18.47
CA PRO A 34 -18.54 3.19 -18.90
C PRO A 34 -17.09 3.11 -19.35
N TRP A 35 -16.49 4.25 -19.73
CA TRP A 35 -15.08 4.34 -20.13
C TRP A 35 -14.09 4.38 -18.95
N PHE A 36 -14.57 4.60 -17.72
CA PHE A 36 -13.70 4.67 -16.55
C PHE A 36 -13.33 3.28 -16.05
N THR A 37 -12.02 3.00 -15.97
CA THR A 37 -11.46 1.72 -15.52
C THR A 37 -10.82 1.82 -14.14
N GLY A 38 -9.98 2.84 -13.92
CA GLY A 38 -9.41 3.13 -12.61
C GLY A 38 -8.44 4.30 -12.63
N GLN A 39 -8.28 4.95 -11.48
CA GLN A 39 -7.34 6.07 -11.26
C GLN A 39 -7.00 6.20 -9.76
N ILE A 40 -5.75 6.57 -9.47
CA ILE A 40 -5.35 6.99 -8.13
C ILE A 40 -6.03 8.33 -7.81
N ALA A 41 -6.85 8.34 -6.75
CA ALA A 41 -7.51 9.52 -6.22
C ALA A 41 -6.61 10.30 -5.24
N ALA A 42 -5.80 9.60 -4.45
CA ALA A 42 -4.80 10.18 -3.55
C ALA A 42 -3.66 9.18 -3.30
N SER A 43 -2.47 9.69 -2.98
CA SER A 43 -1.29 8.88 -2.68
C SER A 43 -0.54 9.47 -1.49
N LEU A 44 -0.17 8.60 -0.54
CA LEU A 44 0.63 8.92 0.63
C LEU A 44 1.89 8.04 0.63
N ILE A 45 3.06 8.65 0.45
CA ILE A 45 4.36 8.01 0.59
C ILE A 45 4.92 8.36 1.97
N ALA A 46 5.36 7.34 2.71
CA ALA A 46 6.03 7.49 3.98
C ALA A 46 7.26 6.55 4.02
N GLY A 47 8.41 7.05 3.57
CA GLY A 47 9.66 6.28 3.56
C GLY A 47 9.60 5.10 2.58
N CYS A 48 9.62 3.88 3.12
CA CYS A 48 9.60 2.63 2.36
C CYS A 48 8.18 2.08 2.12
N VAL A 49 7.13 2.80 2.53
CA VAL A 49 5.74 2.40 2.32
C VAL A 49 4.95 3.48 1.59
N ARG A 50 3.96 3.07 0.79
CA ARG A 50 3.04 3.96 0.11
C ARG A 50 1.62 3.41 0.19
N LEU A 51 0.66 4.27 0.46
CA LEU A 51 -0.78 3.96 0.40
C LEU A 51 -1.40 4.76 -0.74
N ASP A 52 -1.99 4.08 -1.71
CA ASP A 52 -2.75 4.72 -2.78
C ASP A 52 -4.25 4.50 -2.54
N ALA A 53 -5.03 5.58 -2.50
CA ALA A 53 -6.47 5.52 -2.63
C ALA A 53 -6.82 5.46 -4.12
N VAL A 54 -7.46 4.39 -4.56
CA VAL A 54 -7.75 4.13 -5.97
C VAL A 54 -9.26 4.08 -6.17
N LEU A 55 -9.78 4.90 -7.08
CA LEU A 55 -11.12 4.77 -7.61
C LEU A 55 -11.06 3.79 -8.79
N PHE A 56 -11.80 2.69 -8.74
CA PHE A 56 -11.75 1.64 -9.76
C PHE A 56 -13.15 1.12 -10.07
N ARG A 57 -13.29 0.48 -11.25
CA ARG A 57 -14.51 -0.19 -11.64
C ARG A 57 -14.60 -1.58 -11.01
N ASP A 58 -15.67 -1.82 -10.26
CA ASP A 58 -16.07 -3.13 -9.75
C ASP A 58 -17.45 -3.49 -10.33
N GLY A 59 -17.44 -4.36 -11.34
CA GLY A 59 -18.63 -4.67 -12.13
C GLY A 59 -19.28 -3.42 -12.72
N ASN A 60 -20.50 -3.14 -12.28
CA ASN A 60 -21.32 -2.03 -12.76
C ASN A 60 -21.25 -0.78 -11.88
N ALA A 61 -20.30 -0.67 -10.95
CA ALA A 61 -20.13 0.49 -10.09
C ALA A 61 -18.67 0.92 -9.99
N LEU A 62 -18.43 2.18 -9.63
CA LEU A 62 -17.12 2.65 -9.24
C LEU A 62 -16.97 2.60 -7.72
N ARG A 63 -15.87 2.03 -7.24
CA ARG A 63 -15.55 1.91 -5.80
C ARG A 63 -14.20 2.52 -5.50
N LEU A 64 -14.06 3.00 -4.27
CA LEU A 64 -12.76 3.36 -3.70
C LEU A 64 -12.20 2.17 -2.93
N GLY A 65 -10.91 1.91 -3.12
CA GLY A 65 -10.12 0.96 -2.33
C GLY A 65 -8.75 1.54 -2.04
N TYR A 66 -8.04 0.92 -1.11
CA TYR A 66 -6.62 1.20 -0.89
C TYR A 66 -5.76 0.11 -1.48
N ASP A 67 -4.62 0.51 -2.03
CA ASP A 67 -3.51 -0.36 -2.40
C ASP A 67 -2.32 0.01 -1.51
N LEU A 68 -1.80 -0.96 -0.77
CA LEU A 68 -0.62 -0.82 0.07
C LEU A 68 0.61 -1.30 -0.69
N PHE A 69 1.59 -0.43 -0.83
CA PHE A 69 2.87 -0.72 -1.47
C PHE A 69 4.02 -0.62 -0.49
N VAL A 70 5.06 -1.39 -0.80
CA VAL A 70 6.33 -1.40 -0.07
C VAL A 70 7.48 -1.33 -1.06
N LYS A 71 8.63 -0.85 -0.60
CA LYS A 71 9.88 -1.02 -1.32
C LYS A 71 10.53 -2.37 -0.99
N ASP A 72 11.18 -2.96 -1.98
CA ASP A 72 12.08 -4.10 -1.81
C ASP A 72 13.42 -3.68 -1.19
N ARG A 73 13.90 -2.47 -1.54
CA ARG A 73 15.05 -1.80 -0.94
C ARG A 73 14.76 -0.30 -0.72
N PRO A 74 15.30 0.36 0.32
CA PRO A 74 14.94 1.76 0.60
C PRO A 74 15.24 2.74 -0.55
N ASP A 75 16.30 2.46 -1.31
CA ASP A 75 16.77 3.21 -2.47
C ASP A 75 16.11 2.79 -3.80
N SER A 76 15.26 1.76 -3.80
CA SER A 76 14.60 1.26 -5.00
C SER A 76 13.69 2.34 -5.62
N PRO A 77 13.72 2.52 -6.96
CA PRO A 77 12.78 3.41 -7.64
C PRO A 77 11.39 2.76 -7.78
N GLU A 78 11.33 1.43 -7.73
CA GLU A 78 10.11 0.66 -7.95
C GLU A 78 9.36 0.37 -6.65
N TRP A 79 8.06 0.14 -6.77
CA TRP A 79 7.15 -0.19 -5.67
C TRP A 79 6.54 -1.57 -5.91
N VAL A 80 6.45 -2.36 -4.85
CA VAL A 80 5.82 -3.69 -4.87
C VAL A 80 4.45 -3.58 -4.21
N CYS A 81 3.39 -4.00 -4.90
CA CYS A 81 2.07 -4.12 -4.31
C CYS A 81 2.11 -5.22 -3.24
N TYR A 82 1.80 -4.85 -2.00
CA TYR A 82 1.90 -5.73 -0.84
C TYR A 82 0.53 -6.26 -0.43
N ASP A 83 -0.49 -5.41 -0.38
CA ASP A 83 -1.85 -5.79 0.00
C ASP A 83 -2.91 -4.82 -0.57
N ASN A 84 -4.18 -5.27 -0.63
CA ASN A 84 -5.35 -4.49 -1.01
C ASN A 84 -6.36 -4.47 0.16
N PRO A 85 -6.11 -3.67 1.22
CA PRO A 85 -6.89 -3.76 2.46
C PRO A 85 -8.35 -3.35 2.29
N GLU A 86 -9.24 -4.10 2.95
CA GLU A 86 -10.68 -3.81 3.03
C GLU A 86 -11.01 -2.74 4.09
N GLU A 87 -10.25 -1.64 4.11
CA GLU A 87 -10.51 -0.50 5.00
C GLU A 87 -11.39 0.56 4.32
N ALA A 88 -12.15 1.31 5.12
CA ALA A 88 -12.89 2.46 4.62
C ALA A 88 -11.92 3.54 4.10
N VAL A 89 -12.11 3.94 2.85
CA VAL A 89 -11.24 4.90 2.18
C VAL A 89 -11.64 6.33 2.50
N CYS A 90 -10.64 7.15 2.85
CA CYS A 90 -10.75 8.60 2.99
C CYS A 90 -9.61 9.23 2.23
N LEU A 91 -9.87 10.33 1.53
CA LEU A 91 -8.85 10.97 0.71
C LEU A 91 -8.01 11.97 1.49
N GLU A 92 -8.38 12.35 2.71
CA GLU A 92 -7.65 13.33 3.51
C GLU A 92 -6.35 12.76 4.08
N GLU A 93 -5.31 13.59 4.13
CA GLU A 93 -3.93 13.20 4.48
C GLU A 93 -3.85 12.51 5.85
N ASP A 94 -4.47 13.11 6.85
CA ASP A 94 -4.50 12.69 8.24
C ASP A 94 -5.26 11.37 8.42
N ALA A 95 -6.34 11.16 7.66
CA ALA A 95 -7.08 9.91 7.65
C ALA A 95 -6.28 8.79 6.96
N MET A 96 -5.64 9.08 5.81
CA MET A 96 -4.74 8.14 5.13
C MET A 96 -3.53 7.78 5.99
N CYS A 97 -2.95 8.74 6.73
CA CYS A 97 -1.88 8.48 7.68
C CYS A 97 -2.32 7.50 8.77
N ALA A 98 -3.50 7.70 9.34
CA ALA A 98 -4.02 6.81 10.37
C ALA A 98 -4.29 5.40 9.84
N ALA A 99 -4.78 5.26 8.60
CA ALA A 99 -4.93 3.97 7.93
C ALA A 99 -3.58 3.30 7.68
N LEU A 100 -2.62 4.03 7.09
CA LEU A 100 -1.28 3.52 6.83
C LEU A 100 -0.58 3.05 8.12
N ASP A 101 -0.71 3.78 9.23
CA ASP A 101 -0.14 3.38 10.52
C ASP A 101 -0.73 2.09 11.09
N ARG A 102 -2.05 1.89 10.96
CA ARG A 102 -2.68 0.63 11.34
C ARG A 102 -2.18 -0.53 10.48
N LEU A 103 -2.11 -0.33 9.17
CA LEU A 103 -1.64 -1.35 8.22
C LEU A 103 -0.18 -1.72 8.49
N VAL A 104 0.69 -0.73 8.63
CA VAL A 104 2.12 -0.96 8.91
C VAL A 104 2.31 -1.73 10.21
N GLN A 105 1.57 -1.39 11.27
CA GLN A 105 1.61 -2.13 12.54
C GLN A 105 1.03 -3.55 12.41
N GLY A 106 -0.10 -3.70 11.72
CA GLY A 106 -0.78 -4.97 11.51
C GLY A 106 0.07 -5.99 10.73
N HIS A 107 0.74 -5.52 9.67
CA HIS A 107 1.62 -6.34 8.84
C HIS A 107 3.07 -6.39 9.32
N ARG A 108 3.42 -5.66 10.39
CA ARG A 108 4.79 -5.53 10.93
C ARG A 108 5.80 -5.05 9.87
N ILE A 109 5.37 -4.10 9.04
CA ILE A 109 6.22 -3.45 8.04
C ILE A 109 6.99 -2.29 8.73
N SER A 110 8.12 -1.87 8.14
CA SER A 110 8.87 -0.70 8.61
C SER A 110 8.75 0.47 7.65
N TYR A 111 8.63 1.69 8.18
CA TYR A 111 8.67 2.92 7.38
C TYR A 111 10.08 3.22 6.86
N THR A 112 11.13 2.73 7.51
CA THR A 112 12.52 3.11 7.22
C THR A 112 13.36 1.95 6.71
N GLU A 113 12.91 0.71 6.89
CA GLU A 113 13.64 -0.50 6.53
C GLU A 113 12.81 -1.38 5.61
N CYS A 114 13.47 -2.13 4.73
CA CYS A 114 12.80 -3.15 3.92
C CYS A 114 13.05 -4.52 4.55
N CYS A 115 11.98 -5.22 4.92
CA CYS A 115 12.07 -6.50 5.63
C CYS A 115 12.11 -7.73 4.68
N PHE A 116 12.13 -7.51 3.36
CA PHE A 116 12.14 -8.58 2.39
C PHE A 116 13.56 -9.09 2.16
N SER A 117 13.74 -10.40 2.29
CA SER A 117 15.01 -11.03 1.96
C SER A 117 15.19 -11.05 0.46
N SER A 118 16.29 -10.49 -0.04
CA SER A 118 16.70 -10.68 -1.44
C SER A 118 16.90 -12.16 -1.71
N LEU A 119 16.13 -12.71 -2.66
CA LEU A 119 16.37 -14.06 -3.16
C LEU A 119 17.51 -13.98 -4.19
N ASP A 120 18.75 -14.06 -3.72
CA ASP A 120 19.94 -14.12 -4.59
C ASP A 120 20.02 -15.47 -5.31
N GLY A 121 19.19 -15.68 -6.34
CA GLY A 121 19.39 -16.60 -7.47
C GLY A 121 19.95 -18.01 -7.21
N LYS A 122 19.90 -18.54 -6.00
CA LYS A 122 20.56 -19.80 -5.61
C LYS A 122 19.58 -20.64 -4.79
N THR A 123 19.18 -21.74 -5.42
CA THR A 123 18.59 -22.96 -4.87
C THR A 123 18.17 -22.89 -3.40
N VAL A 124 16.85 -22.96 -3.18
CA VAL A 124 16.25 -23.25 -1.88
C VAL A 124 16.91 -24.51 -1.31
N LYS A 125 17.80 -24.33 -0.32
CA LYS A 125 18.22 -25.45 0.51
C LYS A 125 17.02 -25.85 1.35
N LYS A 126 16.47 -27.04 1.09
CA LYS A 126 15.47 -27.65 1.97
C LYS A 126 15.99 -27.61 3.41
N CYS A 127 15.16 -27.12 4.32
CA CYS A 127 15.43 -27.19 5.76
C CYS A 127 15.57 -28.67 6.17
N PRO A 128 16.47 -29.04 7.10
CA PRO A 128 16.72 -30.43 7.50
C PRO A 128 15.54 -31.15 8.18
N HIS A 129 14.40 -30.50 8.38
CA HIS A 129 13.24 -31.11 9.03
C HIS A 129 12.35 -31.96 8.10
N ASP A 130 12.68 -32.06 6.81
CA ASP A 130 12.01 -32.95 5.85
C ASP A 130 12.73 -34.29 5.62
N ILE A 131 13.52 -34.75 6.60
CA ILE A 131 14.00 -36.15 6.63
C ILE A 131 13.21 -36.88 7.72
N GLY A 132 11.98 -37.22 7.38
CA GLY A 132 11.13 -37.98 8.27
C GLY A 132 9.97 -38.57 7.51
N LEU A 133 10.26 -39.59 6.69
CA LEU A 133 9.46 -40.80 6.55
C LEU A 133 10.21 -41.77 5.62
N GLY A 134 11.30 -42.31 6.16
CA GLY A 134 11.83 -43.60 5.75
C GLY A 134 11.30 -44.66 6.71
N LEU A 135 10.49 -45.57 6.16
CA LEU A 135 10.23 -46.95 6.60
C LEU A 135 9.42 -47.16 7.89
N ARG A 136 8.18 -47.62 7.72
CA ARG A 136 7.83 -49.05 7.86
C ARG A 136 6.65 -49.41 6.97
#